data_AF-A0A524ASA6-F1
#
_entry.id   AF-A0A524ASA6-F1
#
_cell.length_a   1.000
_cell.length_b   1.000
_cell.length_c   1.000
_cell.angle_alpha   90.00
_cell.angle_beta   90.00
_cell.angle_gamma   90.00
#
_symmetry.space_group_name_H-M   'P 1'
#
loop_
_entity.id
_entity.type
_entity.pdbx_description
1 polymer ?
#
loop_
_entity_poly.entity_id
_entity_poly.type
_entity_poly.pdbx_seq_one_letter_code
_entity_poly.pdbx_strand_id
1 'polypeptide(L)'
;MPCKLKSEAVYGIISTIRTTRPNCERWTMGTVTISLTEVKKSLGEVVNRAAYGGERIVLASRGKPKAALISIEDLKLLESLVSEQALRRARRREALAEADTLREVILARRGGVPLPDSVEDLRQLREERIRDIAPDLR
;
A
#
# COMPACT_ATOMS: atom_id res chain seq x y z
N MET A 1 -8.81 -22.59 -27.43
CA MET A 1 -9.27 -23.74 -26.63
C MET A 1 -9.45 -23.28 -25.19
N PRO A 2 -10.60 -23.54 -24.54
CA PRO A 2 -10.97 -22.87 -23.31
C PRO A 2 -10.48 -23.68 -22.09
N CYS A 3 -9.62 -23.09 -21.27
CA CYS A 3 -9.35 -23.62 -19.94
C CYS A 3 -10.42 -23.10 -18.98
N LYS A 4 -11.26 -24.02 -18.51
CA LYS A 4 -12.29 -23.79 -17.50
C LYS A 4 -11.64 -23.31 -16.20
N LEU A 5 -12.02 -22.12 -15.71
CA LEU A 5 -11.86 -21.76 -14.31
C LEU A 5 -12.92 -22.51 -13.51
N LYS A 6 -12.50 -23.40 -12.61
CA LYS A 6 -13.32 -23.72 -11.44
C LYS A 6 -13.04 -22.67 -10.39
N SER A 7 -14.04 -21.84 -10.15
CA SER A 7 -14.17 -21.02 -8.96
C SER A 7 -14.27 -21.93 -7.75
N GLU A 8 -13.53 -21.62 -6.70
CA GLU A 8 -14.04 -21.72 -5.34
C GLU A 8 -13.24 -20.74 -4.49
N ALA A 9 -13.94 -19.70 -4.06
CA ALA A 9 -13.45 -18.77 -3.06
C ALA A 9 -13.46 -19.49 -1.71
N VAL A 10 -12.33 -19.45 -1.00
CA VAL A 10 -12.36 -19.55 0.45
C VAL A 10 -11.63 -18.34 1.02
N TYR A 11 -12.45 -17.55 1.71
CA TYR A 11 -12.09 -16.46 2.60
C TYR A 11 -10.95 -16.86 3.54
N GLY A 12 -10.03 -15.93 3.79
CA GLY A 12 -9.35 -15.89 5.08
C GLY A 12 -7.83 -15.89 5.04
N ILE A 13 -7.33 -14.86 5.73
CA ILE A 13 -6.09 -14.83 6.49
C ILE A 13 -4.84 -14.41 5.70
N ILE A 14 -4.31 -13.30 6.20
CA ILE A 14 -3.01 -12.69 5.94
C ILE A 14 -1.94 -13.80 6.02
N SER A 15 -1.47 -14.29 4.87
CA SER A 15 -0.26 -15.10 4.80
C SER A 15 0.88 -14.24 4.30
N THR A 16 1.89 -14.10 5.15
CA THR A 16 3.24 -13.63 4.84
C THR A 16 3.84 -14.52 3.75
N ILE A 17 3.64 -14.15 2.49
CA ILE A 17 4.38 -14.76 1.39
C ILE A 17 5.58 -13.86 1.12
N ARG A 18 6.77 -14.31 1.54
CA ARG A 18 8.02 -13.92 0.89
C ARG A 18 7.91 -14.35 -0.57
N THR A 19 7.41 -13.46 -1.43
CA THR A 19 7.44 -13.67 -2.88
C THR A 19 8.78 -13.16 -3.39
N THR A 20 9.78 -14.02 -3.48
CA THR A 20 10.79 -13.91 -4.55
C THR A 20 10.12 -14.29 -5.87
N ARG A 21 9.22 -13.44 -6.34
CA ARG A 21 8.66 -13.50 -7.70
C ARG A 21 9.20 -12.29 -8.45
N PRO A 22 10.14 -12.45 -9.39
CA PRO A 22 10.36 -11.42 -10.39
C PRO A 22 9.06 -11.38 -11.20
N ASN A 23 8.50 -10.18 -11.40
CA ASN A 23 7.27 -9.96 -12.15
C ASN A 23 5.96 -10.26 -11.38
N CYS A 24 5.66 -9.42 -10.39
CA CYS A 24 4.30 -9.26 -9.86
C CYS A 24 3.70 -7.97 -10.44
N GLU A 25 3.18 -8.04 -11.67
CA GLU A 25 2.23 -7.04 -12.19
C GLU A 25 0.91 -7.23 -11.45
N ARG A 26 0.82 -6.59 -10.28
CA ARG A 26 -0.39 -6.56 -9.46
C ARG A 26 -1.02 -5.19 -9.68
N TRP A 27 -2.13 -5.19 -10.43
CA TRP A 27 -3.02 -4.08 -10.84
C TRP A 27 -2.69 -3.42 -12.19
N THR A 28 -2.87 -4.15 -13.29
CA THR A 28 -3.03 -3.56 -14.64
C THR A 28 -4.51 -3.46 -14.99
N MET A 29 -5.26 -2.60 -14.31
CA MET A 29 -6.43 -2.01 -14.97
C MET A 29 -5.94 -0.89 -15.88
N GLY A 30 -5.62 -1.27 -17.12
CA GLY A 30 -5.53 -0.42 -18.31
C GLY A 30 -4.82 0.92 -18.16
N THR A 31 -3.52 0.94 -17.85
CA THR A 31 -2.72 2.16 -17.99
C THR A 31 -2.14 2.23 -19.39
N VAL A 32 -2.58 3.20 -20.19
CA VAL A 32 -2.08 3.40 -21.56
C VAL A 32 -0.91 4.37 -21.53
N THR A 33 0.24 3.97 -22.07
CA THR A 33 1.41 4.84 -22.16
C THR A 33 1.43 5.55 -23.51
N ILE A 34 1.50 6.89 -23.50
CA ILE A 34 1.56 7.69 -24.72
C ILE A 34 2.78 8.62 -24.66
N SER A 35 3.45 8.78 -25.80
CA SER A 35 4.60 9.67 -25.91
C SER A 35 4.17 11.14 -25.89
N LEU A 36 4.98 12.02 -25.31
CA LEU A 36 4.71 13.46 -25.26
C LEU A 36 4.57 14.09 -26.66
N THR A 37 5.26 13.51 -27.65
CA THR A 37 5.18 13.91 -29.06
C THR A 37 3.83 13.61 -29.69
N GLU A 38 3.21 12.51 -29.31
CA GLU A 38 1.91 12.07 -29.80
C GLU A 38 0.78 12.85 -29.13
N VAL A 39 0.88 13.07 -27.82
CA VAL A 39 -0.08 13.91 -27.07
C VAL A 39 -0.10 15.35 -27.56
N LYS A 40 1.04 15.90 -28.00
CA LYS A 40 1.07 17.25 -28.61
C LYS A 40 0.29 17.33 -29.92
N LYS A 41 0.18 16.23 -30.68
CA LYS A 41 -0.55 16.19 -31.96
C LYS A 41 -2.06 16.02 -31.75
N SER A 42 -2.47 15.27 -30.73
CA SER A 42 -3.87 14.90 -30.47
C SER A 42 -4.33 15.14 -29.04
N LEU A 43 -3.96 16.30 -28.45
CA LEU A 43 -4.25 16.62 -27.05
C LEU A 43 -5.74 16.50 -26.72
N GLY A 44 -6.62 17.02 -27.60
CA GLY A 44 -8.07 17.01 -27.37
C GLY A 44 -8.66 15.59 -27.28
N GLU A 45 -8.21 14.68 -28.14
CA GLU A 45 -8.66 13.28 -28.12
C GLU A 45 -8.17 12.56 -26.87
N VAL A 46 -6.92 12.77 -26.47
CA VAL A 46 -6.33 12.18 -25.25
C VAL A 46 -7.07 12.67 -24.00
N VAL A 47 -7.41 13.96 -23.93
CA VAL A 47 -8.19 14.53 -22.82
C VAL A 47 -9.61 13.96 -22.79
N ASN A 48 -10.29 13.89 -23.94
CA ASN A 48 -11.63 13.32 -24.01
C ASN A 48 -11.64 11.83 -23.63
N ARG A 49 -10.61 11.07 -24.02
CA ARG A 49 -10.46 9.67 -23.61
C ARG A 49 -10.24 9.50 -22.11
N ALA A 50 -9.45 10.37 -21.48
CA ALA A 50 -9.27 10.36 -20.03
C ALA A 50 -10.56 10.80 -19.29
N ALA A 51 -11.28 11.80 -19.82
CA ALA A 51 -12.49 12.34 -19.20
C ALA A 51 -13.72 11.43 -19.35
N TYR A 52 -13.98 10.94 -20.56
CA TYR A 52 -15.19 10.17 -20.88
C TYR A 52 -14.94 8.66 -20.99
N GLY A 53 -13.72 8.25 -21.35
CA GLY A 53 -13.35 6.83 -21.48
C GLY A 53 -12.91 6.18 -20.17
N GLY A 54 -12.72 6.97 -19.09
CA GLY A 54 -12.24 6.47 -17.80
C GLY A 54 -10.83 5.89 -17.86
N GLU A 55 -10.07 6.20 -18.91
CA GLU A 55 -8.73 5.66 -19.12
C GLU A 55 -7.69 6.39 -18.27
N ARG A 56 -6.72 5.65 -17.74
CA ARG A 56 -5.56 6.21 -17.03
C ARG A 56 -4.38 6.27 -17.99
N ILE A 57 -4.00 7.48 -18.40
CA ILE A 57 -3.01 7.67 -19.45
C ILE A 57 -1.70 8.18 -18.85
N VAL A 58 -0.61 7.44 -19.03
CA VAL A 58 0.72 7.83 -18.58
C VAL A 58 1.46 8.52 -19.71
N LEU A 59 1.85 9.76 -19.47
CA LEU A 59 2.64 10.58 -20.39
C LEU A 59 4.12 10.27 -20.21
N ALA A 60 4.76 9.77 -21.27
CA ALA A 60 6.18 9.46 -21.28
C ALA A 60 6.97 10.39 -22.20
N SER A 61 8.14 10.82 -21.74
CA SER A 61 9.12 11.57 -22.54
C SER A 61 10.38 10.74 -22.67
N ARG A 62 10.81 10.44 -23.90
CA ARG A 62 12.00 9.60 -24.19
C ARG A 62 11.96 8.26 -23.41
N GLY A 63 10.78 7.64 -23.37
CA GLY A 63 10.55 6.36 -22.66
C GLY A 63 10.44 6.46 -21.13
N LYS A 64 10.54 7.66 -20.53
CA LYS A 64 10.39 7.86 -19.08
C LYS A 64 9.02 8.45 -18.73
N PRO A 65 8.24 7.85 -17.82
CA PRO A 65 6.97 8.41 -17.37
C PRO A 65 7.20 9.73 -16.63
N LYS A 66 6.41 10.75 -16.92
CA LYS A 66 6.54 12.10 -16.34
C LYS A 66 5.25 12.65 -15.74
N ALA A 67 4.10 12.33 -16.31
CA ALA A 67 2.81 12.79 -15.84
C ALA A 67 1.75 11.72 -16.13
N ALA A 68 0.61 11.80 -15.45
CA ALA A 68 -0.53 10.95 -15.73
C ALA A 68 -1.79 11.82 -15.89
N LEU A 69 -2.61 11.48 -16.87
CA LEU A 69 -3.95 12.04 -17.03
C LEU A 69 -4.94 10.99 -16.53
N ILE A 70 -5.85 11.44 -15.68
CA ILE A 70 -6.90 10.64 -15.06
C ILE A 70 -8.22 11.42 -15.17
N SER A 71 -9.34 10.73 -14.97
CA SER A 71 -10.64 11.37 -14.91
C SER A 71 -10.75 12.28 -13.67
N ILE A 72 -11.67 13.24 -13.72
CA ILE A 72 -11.93 14.13 -12.59
C ILE A 72 -12.48 13.39 -11.37
N GLU A 73 -13.21 12.30 -11.59
CA GLU A 73 -13.75 11.45 -10.53
C GLU A 73 -12.63 10.71 -9.80
N ASP A 74 -11.71 10.09 -10.55
CA ASP A 74 -10.53 9.43 -9.98
C ASP A 74 -9.65 10.43 -9.22
N LEU A 75 -9.48 11.66 -9.74
CA LEU A 75 -8.74 12.70 -9.04
C LEU A 75 -9.38 13.03 -7.68
N LYS A 76 -10.69 13.24 -7.63
CA LYS A 76 -11.41 13.52 -6.38
C LYS A 76 -11.28 12.38 -5.37
N LEU A 77 -11.36 11.13 -5.83
CA LEU A 77 -11.17 9.95 -5.00
C LEU A 77 -9.75 9.89 -4.42
N LEU A 78 -8.73 10.18 -5.25
CA LEU A 78 -7.34 10.21 -4.77
C LEU A 78 -7.12 11.32 -3.74
N GLU A 79 -7.67 12.51 -3.98
CA GLU A 79 -7.59 13.64 -3.03
C GLU A 79 -8.27 13.30 -1.69
N SER A 80 -9.44 12.66 -1.72
CA SER A 80 -10.13 12.25 -0.49
C SER A 80 -9.33 11.21 0.30
N LEU A 81 -8.77 10.20 -0.39
CA LEU A 81 -7.93 9.18 0.22
C LEU A 81 -6.65 9.76 0.85
N VAL A 82 -6.00 10.71 0.15
CA VAL A 82 -4.81 11.40 0.67
C VAL A 82 -5.16 12.22 1.91
N SER A 83 -6.29 12.95 1.87
CA SER A 83 -6.80 13.73 3.01
C SER A 83 -7.08 12.84 4.23
N GLU A 84 -7.81 11.74 4.03
CA GLU A 84 -8.08 10.75 5.08
C GLU A 84 -6.79 10.16 5.65
N GLN A 85 -5.83 9.83 4.78
CA GLN A 85 -4.55 9.29 5.22
C GLN A 85 -3.75 10.31 6.03
N ALA A 86 -3.77 11.59 5.65
CA ALA A 86 -3.15 12.66 6.40
C ALA A 86 -3.76 12.79 7.80
N LEU A 87 -5.10 12.76 7.91
CA LEU A 87 -5.79 12.79 9.19
C LEU A 87 -5.45 11.58 10.06
N ARG A 88 -5.44 10.36 9.48
CA ARG A 88 -5.05 9.14 10.20
C ARG A 88 -3.61 9.22 10.71
N ARG A 89 -2.69 9.75 9.91
CA ARG A 89 -1.28 9.96 10.30
C ARG A 89 -1.16 10.97 11.44
N ALA A 90 -1.90 12.08 11.38
CA ALA A 90 -1.92 13.08 12.44
C ALA A 90 -2.40 12.49 13.78
N ARG A 91 -3.55 11.80 13.78
CA ARG A 91 -4.08 11.13 14.97
C ARG A 91 -3.11 10.09 15.54
N ARG A 92 -2.49 9.29 14.67
CA ARG A 92 -1.48 8.31 15.11
C ARG A 92 -0.29 8.98 15.77
N ARG A 93 0.17 10.12 15.23
CA ARG A 93 1.29 10.87 15.80
C ARG A 93 0.94 11.44 17.18
N GLU A 94 -0.26 11.99 17.34
CA GLU A 94 -0.75 12.49 18.63
C GLU A 94 -0.82 11.35 19.66
N ALA A 95 -1.44 10.22 19.31
CA ALA A 95 -1.51 9.06 20.20
C ALA A 95 -0.12 8.51 20.59
N LEU A 96 0.85 8.53 19.68
CA LEU A 96 2.23 8.15 20.00
C LEU A 96 2.89 9.16 20.95
N ALA A 97 2.67 10.46 20.76
CA ALA A 97 3.18 11.47 21.67
C ALA A 97 2.57 11.33 23.08
N GLU A 98 1.27 11.06 23.19
CA GLU A 98 0.61 10.76 24.47
C GLU A 98 1.22 9.51 25.13
N ALA A 99 1.42 8.44 24.36
CA ALA A 99 2.07 7.24 24.86
C ALA A 99 3.50 7.51 25.36
N ASP A 100 4.27 8.35 24.66
CA ASP A 100 5.61 8.76 25.09
C ASP A 100 5.54 9.55 26.41
N THR A 101 4.60 10.48 26.57
CA THR A 101 4.43 11.19 27.86
C THR A 101 4.07 10.25 29.01
N LEU A 102 3.21 9.28 28.77
CA LEU A 102 2.85 8.27 29.77
C LEU A 102 4.05 7.39 30.12
N ARG A 103 4.87 7.03 29.12
CA ARG A 103 6.10 6.27 29.31
C ARG A 103 7.04 7.00 30.26
N GLU A 104 7.25 8.30 30.09
CA GLU A 104 8.09 9.11 31.00
C GLU A 104 7.55 9.10 32.43
N VAL A 105 6.24 9.22 32.62
CA VAL A 105 5.61 9.14 33.95
C VAL A 105 5.85 7.77 34.59
N ILE A 106 5.71 6.68 33.83
CA ILE A 106 5.95 5.32 34.33
C ILE A 106 7.43 5.13 34.68
N LEU A 107 8.35 5.60 33.84
CA LEU A 107 9.79 5.53 34.09
C LEU A 107 10.17 6.22 35.40
N ALA A 108 9.66 7.43 35.62
CA ALA A 108 9.89 8.17 36.85
C ALA A 108 9.37 7.39 38.07
N ARG A 109 8.17 6.81 38.00
CA ARG A 109 7.60 5.98 39.07
C ARG A 109 8.40 4.71 39.35
N ARG A 110 9.09 4.16 38.36
CA ARG A 110 9.92 2.96 38.46
C ARG A 110 11.38 3.24 38.83
N GLY A 111 11.71 4.47 39.22
CA GLY A 111 13.08 4.84 39.56
C GLY A 111 14.04 4.79 38.37
N GLY A 112 13.53 5.06 37.15
CA GLY A 112 14.31 5.08 35.92
C GLY A 112 14.52 3.72 35.26
N VAL A 113 13.97 2.63 35.81
CA VAL A 113 14.03 1.30 35.18
C VAL A 113 13.03 1.22 34.02
N PRO A 114 13.48 0.99 32.77
CA PRO A 114 12.60 0.86 31.62
C PRO A 114 11.66 -0.34 31.69
N LEU A 115 10.51 -0.21 31.04
CA LEU A 115 9.70 -1.38 30.69
C LEU A 115 10.51 -2.28 29.75
N PRO A 116 10.39 -3.63 29.89
CA PRO A 116 10.94 -4.57 28.92
C PRO A 116 10.49 -4.23 27.50
N ASP A 117 11.33 -4.53 26.50
CA ASP A 117 10.94 -4.35 25.11
C ASP A 117 9.92 -5.40 24.70
N SER A 118 8.65 -5.01 24.83
CA SER A 118 7.51 -5.83 24.43
C SER A 118 7.59 -6.33 22.98
N VAL A 119 8.31 -5.65 22.07
CA VAL A 119 8.48 -6.12 20.68
C VAL A 119 9.37 -7.36 20.65
N GLU A 120 10.44 -7.38 21.43
CA GLU A 120 11.32 -8.54 21.55
C GLU A 120 10.61 -9.70 22.24
N ASP A 121 9.95 -9.42 23.38
CA ASP A 121 9.19 -10.44 24.11
C ASP A 121 8.11 -11.07 23.21
N LEU A 122 7.37 -10.25 22.46
CA LEU A 122 6.35 -10.74 21.52
C LEU A 122 6.96 -11.47 20.33
N ARG A 123 8.12 -11.06 19.83
CA ARG A 123 8.82 -11.78 18.77
C ARG A 123 9.22 -13.16 19.24
N GLN A 124 9.86 -13.23 20.40
CA GLN A 124 10.28 -14.49 21.01
C GLN A 124 9.09 -15.42 21.24
N LEU A 125 7.99 -14.92 21.83
CA LEU A 125 6.76 -15.69 22.03
C LEU A 125 6.15 -16.20 20.72
N ARG A 126 6.23 -15.41 19.64
CA ARG A 126 5.77 -15.85 18.31
C ARG A 126 6.65 -16.94 17.73
N GLU A 127 7.97 -16.81 17.86
CA GLU A 127 8.94 -17.80 17.37
C GLU A 127 8.84 -19.12 18.13
N GLU A 128 8.67 -19.07 19.45
CA GLU A 128 8.33 -20.22 20.28
C GLU A 128 7.05 -20.89 19.80
N ARG A 129 5.98 -20.12 19.63
CA ARG A 129 4.68 -20.65 19.19
C ARG A 129 4.71 -21.25 17.79
N ILE A 130 5.47 -20.66 16.87
CA ILE A 130 5.66 -21.20 15.51
C ILE A 130 6.42 -22.53 15.58
N ARG A 131 7.46 -22.64 16.43
CA ARG A 131 8.19 -23.91 16.64
C ARG A 131 7.27 -25.00 17.20
N ASP A 132 6.38 -24.65 18.12
CA ASP A 132 5.45 -25.62 18.73
C ASP A 132 4.37 -26.11 17.75
N ILE A 133 3.85 -25.21 16.90
CA ILE A 133 2.76 -25.54 15.95
C ILE A 133 3.30 -26.28 14.72
N ALA A 134 4.51 -25.95 14.28
CA ALA A 134 5.08 -26.49 13.06
C ALA A 134 6.57 -26.86 13.27
N PRO A 135 6.85 -27.92 14.03
CA PRO A 135 8.22 -28.35 14.33
C PRO A 135 9.02 -28.77 13.07
N ASP A 136 8.31 -29.08 11.98
CA ASP A 136 8.88 -29.66 10.75
C ASP A 136 9.22 -28.62 9.67
N LEU A 137 8.89 -27.34 9.87
CA LEU A 137 9.24 -26.25 8.94
C LEU A 137 10.73 -25.87 9.11
N ARG A 138 11.62 -26.54 8.36
CA ARG A 138 13.01 -26.12 8.13
C ARG A 138 13.31 -25.94 6.65
#